data_AF-A0A6I0DRN9-F1
#
_entry.id   AF-A0A6I0DRN9-F1
#
_cell.length_a   1.000
_cell.length_b   1.000
_cell.length_c   1.000
_cell.angle_alpha   90.00
_cell.angle_beta   90.00
_cell.angle_gamma   90.00
#
_symmetry.space_group_name_H-M   'P 1'
#
loop_
_entity.id
_entity.type
_entity.pdbx_description
1 polymer ?
#
loop_
_entity_poly.entity_id
_entity_poly.type
_entity_poly.pdbx_seq_one_letter_code
_entity_poly.pdbx_strand_id
1 'polypeptide(L)' 'MKPNLDPSGALKLAIDKAGSASALARHLRLTPSAVLQWDVVPPKRVLEVEAFTGVSRHALRPDIYGIKPFAEVPA' A
#
# COMPACT_ATOMS: atom_id res chain seq x y z
N MET A 1 -13.64 -14.07 6.74
CA MET A 1 -13.52 -12.62 6.49
C MET A 1 -13.01 -12.43 5.07
N LYS A 2 -13.84 -11.88 4.16
CA LYS A 2 -13.41 -11.62 2.78
C LYS A 2 -12.51 -10.37 2.81
N PRO A 3 -11.33 -10.35 2.16
CA PRO A 3 -10.60 -9.12 1.96
C PRO A 3 -11.41 -8.29 0.96
N ASN A 4 -12.19 -7.37 1.50
CA ASN A 4 -12.87 -6.36 0.72
C ASN A 4 -11.77 -5.51 0.07
N LEU A 5 -11.85 -5.34 -1.25
CA LEU A 5 -10.84 -4.66 -2.05
C LEU A 5 -11.06 -3.14 -1.98
N ASP A 6 -11.20 -2.61 -0.76
CA ASP A 6 -11.24 -1.16 -0.53
C ASP A 6 -9.82 -0.60 -0.39
N PRO A 7 -9.51 0.56 -1.01
CA PRO A 7 -8.19 1.19 -0.90
C PRO A 7 -7.75 1.42 0.56
N SER A 8 -8.72 1.68 1.44
CA SER A 8 -8.53 1.83 2.89
C SER A 8 -8.07 0.52 3.55
N GLY A 9 -8.59 -0.62 3.12
CA GLY A 9 -8.18 -1.96 3.53
C GLY A 9 -6.78 -2.31 3.06
N ALA A 10 -6.38 -1.87 1.86
CA ALA A 10 -5.03 -2.04 1.36
C ALA A 10 -3.99 -1.22 2.16
N LEU A 11 -4.32 0.02 2.53
CA LEU A 11 -3.49 0.82 3.43
C LEU A 11 -3.36 0.16 4.81
N LYS A 12 -4.47 -0.30 5.39
CA LYS A 12 -4.46 -1.01 6.67
C LYS A 12 -3.61 -2.28 6.61
N LEU A 13 -3.73 -3.05 5.53
CA LEU A 13 -2.90 -4.24 5.28
C LEU A 13 -1.42 -3.89 5.17
N ALA A 14 -1.07 -2.79 4.48
CA ALA A 14 0.31 -2.32 4.40
C ALA A 14 0.86 -1.93 5.78
N ILE A 15 0.05 -1.26 6.62
CA ILE A 15 0.43 -0.91 8.00
C ILE A 15 0.64 -2.16 8.86
N ASP A 16 -0.24 -3.16 8.73
CA ASP A 16 -0.15 -4.43 9.44
C ASP A 16 1.09 -5.23 9.01
N LYS A 17 1.36 -5.31 7.69
CA LYS A 17 2.57 -5.93 7.12
C LYS A 17 3.86 -5.22 7.54
N ALA A 18 3.81 -3.89 7.68
CA ALA A 18 4.90 -3.10 8.25
C ALA A 18 5.08 -3.33 9.75
N GLY A 19 4.12 -3.99 10.42
CA GLY A 19 4.06 -4.22 11.87
C GLY A 19 3.38 -3.07 12.64
N SER A 20 3.56 -1.82 12.21
CA SER A 20 2.85 -0.67 12.76
C SER A 20 2.94 0.56 11.87
N ALA A 21 2.06 1.55 12.10
CA ALA A 21 2.11 2.84 11.41
C ALA A 21 3.43 3.58 11.68
N SER A 22 3.98 3.45 12.89
CA SER A 22 5.26 4.03 13.27
C SER A 22 6.44 3.38 12.54
N ALA A 23 6.42 2.06 12.33
CA ALA A 23 7.44 1.35 11.57
C ALA A 23 7.43 1.77 10.09
N LEU A 24 6.24 1.86 9.49
CA LEU A 24 6.08 2.36 8.12
C LEU A 24 6.55 3.80 7.99
N ALA A 25 6.17 4.68 8.93
CA ALA A 25 6.59 6.08 8.95
C ALA A 25 8.12 6.21 9.04
N ARG A 26 8.77 5.41 9.90
CA ARG A 26 10.23 5.41 10.06
C ARG A 26 10.94 5.00 8.77
N HIS A 27 10.41 4.01 8.04
CA HIS A 27 10.95 3.61 6.74
C HIS A 27 10.83 4.74 5.71
N LEU A 28 9.66 5.38 5.64
CA LEU A 28 9.36 6.45 4.68
C LEU A 28 9.92 7.83 5.07
N ARG A 29 10.63 7.91 6.21
CA ARG A 29 11.11 9.15 6.83
C ARG A 29 10.00 10.19 7.05
N LEU A 30 8.86 9.70 7.55
CA LEU A 30 7.68 10.48 7.89
C LEU A 30 7.39 10.40 9.39
N THR A 31 6.49 11.25 9.86
CA THR A 31 5.94 11.12 11.22
C THR A 31 4.83 10.06 11.24
N PRO A 32 4.63 9.35 12.36
CA PRO A 32 3.52 8.39 12.50
C PRO A 32 2.16 9.05 12.25
N SER A 33 1.98 10.29 12.71
CA SER A 33 0.77 11.08 12.45
C SER A 33 0.53 11.31 10.96
N ALA A 34 1.57 11.56 10.15
CA ALA A 34 1.40 11.74 8.71
C ALA A 34 0.85 10.47 8.05
N VAL A 35 1.32 9.28 8.45
CA VAL A 35 0.83 8.00 7.94
C VAL A 35 -0.60 7.72 8.40
N LEU A 36 -0.94 8.06 9.64
CA LEU A 36 -2.30 7.89 10.19
C LEU A 36 -3.34 8.83 9.57
N GLN A 37 -2.91 9.94 8.96
CA GLN A 37 -3.78 10.88 8.24
C GLN A 37 -4.04 10.46 6.79
N TRP A 38 -3.47 9.34 6.32
CA TRP A 38 -3.75 8.85 4.98
C TRP A 38 -5.08 8.12 4.94
N ASP A 39 -5.99 8.58 4.08
CA ASP A 39 -7.12 7.75 3.63
C ASP A 39 -6.66 6.71 2.59
N VAL A 40 -5.65 7.06 1.80
CA VAL A 40 -5.03 6.23 0.76
C VAL A 40 -3.54 6.56 0.64
N VAL A 41 -2.72 5.61 0.20
CA VAL A 41 -1.28 5.83 0.02
C VAL A 41 -1.02 6.92 -1.04
N PRO A 42 -0.21 7.95 -0.73
CA PRO A 42 0.16 8.97 -1.71
C PRO A 42 0.91 8.38 -2.91
N PRO A 43 0.65 8.84 -4.16
CA PRO A 43 1.21 8.26 -5.38
C PRO A 43 2.73 8.08 -5.34
N LYS A 44 3.41 9.11 -4.83
CA LYS A 44 4.87 9.19 -4.75
C LYS A 44 5.48 8.17 -3.77
N ARG A 45 4.68 7.63 -2.84
CA ARG A 45 5.12 6.69 -1.80
C ARG A 45 4.70 5.24 -2.09
N VAL A 46 3.84 5.01 -3.07
CA VAL A 46 3.28 3.68 -3.35
C VAL A 46 4.37 2.64 -3.58
N LEU A 47 5.41 2.98 -4.36
CA LEU A 47 6.50 2.05 -4.65
C LEU A 47 7.36 1.75 -3.42
N GLU A 48 7.60 2.74 -2.56
CA GLU A 48 8.32 2.54 -1.30
C GLU A 48 7.52 1.66 -0.33
N VAL A 49 6.20 1.91 -0.23
CA VAL A 49 5.29 1.09 0.60
C VAL A 49 5.24 -0.34 0.07
N GLU A 50 5.11 -0.54 -1.24
CA GLU A 50 5.12 -1.87 -1.86
C GLU A 50 6.45 -2.61 -1.59
N ALA A 51 7.59 -1.94 -1.77
CA ALA A 51 8.90 -2.55 -1.53
C ALA A 51 9.09 -2.97 -0.06
N PHE A 52 8.55 -2.19 0.89
CA PHE A 52 8.69 -2.45 2.31
C PHE A 52 7.68 -3.48 2.84
N THR A 53 6.43 -3.41 2.40
CA THR A 53 5.31 -4.20 2.94
C THR A 53 4.96 -5.42 2.09
N GLY A 54 5.42 -5.46 0.84
CA GLY A 54 5.03 -6.45 -0.15
C GLY A 54 3.59 -6.30 -0.65
N VAL A 55 2.86 -5.25 -0.26
CA VAL A 55 1.49 -5.00 -0.73
C VAL A 55 1.54 -4.38 -2.12
N SER A 56 0.92 -5.05 -3.08
CA SER A 56 0.90 -4.64 -4.49
C SER A 56 0.39 -3.22 -4.69
N ARG A 57 1.11 -2.44 -5.51
CA ARG A 57 0.71 -1.07 -5.92
C ARG A 57 -0.70 -1.01 -6.52
N HIS A 58 -1.13 -2.09 -7.18
CA HIS A 58 -2.46 -2.22 -7.77
C HIS A 58 -3.57 -2.32 -6.72
N ALA A 59 -3.25 -2.81 -5.51
CA ALA A 59 -4.18 -2.82 -4.38
C ALA A 59 -4.15 -1.48 -3.63
N LEU A 60 -2.97 -0.87 -3.47
CA LEU A 60 -2.81 0.42 -2.79
C LEU A 60 -3.45 1.58 -3.56
N ARG A 61 -3.30 1.59 -4.89
CA ARG A 61 -3.78 2.63 -5.80
C ARG A 61 -4.27 2.02 -7.12
N PRO A 62 -5.42 1.31 -7.12
CA PRO A 62 -6.01 0.77 -8.35
C PRO A 62 -6.39 1.88 -9.34
N ASP A 63 -6.68 3.08 -8.85
CA ASP A 63 -7.00 4.26 -9.66
C ASP A 63 -5.81 4.80 -10.47
N ILE A 64 -4.56 4.54 -10.04
CA ILE A 64 -3.35 4.89 -10.81
C ILE A 64 -2.83 3.70 -11.61
N TYR A 65 -2.67 2.56 -10.94
CA TYR A 65 -1.97 1.41 -11.50
C TYR A 65 -2.90 0.43 -12.22
N GLY A 66 -4.21 0.66 -12.19
CA GLY A 66 -5.20 -0.27 -12.70
C GLY A 66 -5.29 -1.55 -11.89
N ILE A 67 -6.20 -2.44 -12.31
CA ILE A 67 -6.30 -3.79 -11.79
C ILE A 67 -5.05 -4.55 -12.24
N LYS A 68 -4.40 -5.30 -11.32
CA LYS A 68 -3.19 -6.07 -11.64
C LYS A 68 -3.43 -6.87 -12.93
N PRO A 69 -2.64 -6.65 -14.01
CA PRO A 69 -2.80 -7.44 -15.21
C PRO A 69 -2.56 -8.90 -14.85
N PHE A 70 -3.49 -9.77 -15.23
CA PHE A 70 -3.27 -11.21 -15.17
C PHE A 70 -2.06 -11.44 -16.07
N ALA A 71 -0.94 -11.89 -15.49
CA ALA A 71 0.35 -11.94 -16.17
C ALA A 71 0.18 -12.51 -17.58
N GLU A 72 0.48 -11.71 -18.60
CA GLU A 72 0.54 -12.20 -19.97
C GLU A 72 1.67 -13.24 -19.99
N VAL A 73 1.28 -14.48 -20.25
CA VAL A 73 2.18 -15.62 -20.33
C VAL A 73 3.19 -15.31 -21.44
N PRO A 74 4.51 -15.26 -21.18
CA PRO A 74 5.46 -15.08 -22.26
C PRO A 74 5.35 -16.29 -23.20
N ALA A 75 5.08 -16.00 -24.48
CA ALA A 75 5.16 -16.95 -25.58
C ALA A 75 6.62 -17.38 -25.84
#